data_AF-A0A7G9P1A9-F1
#
_entry.id   AF-A0A7G9P1A9-F1
#
_cell.length_a   1.000
_cell.length_b   1.000
_cell.length_c   1.000
_cell.angle_alpha   90.00
_cell.angle_beta   90.00
_cell.angle_gamma   90.00
#
_symmetry.space_group_name_H-M   'P 1'
#
loop_
_entity.id
_entity.type
_entity.pdbx_description
1 polymer ?
#
loop_
_entity_poly.entity_id
_entity_poly.type
_entity_poly.pdbx_seq_one_letter_code
_entity_poly.pdbx_strand_id
1 'polypeptide(L)'
;MAVTVQERYGRRLSDESAELLYLIRGTSDDAVARSSLSAAAPVTHDGLPISNIEVEELEGLDAYLGTVQYAPPDFEPPAEPSFSFDTSGGTQHITQSLGTVGMYPAPGGNAPNFGGAIGVTQDSVEGVDITIPVYTFSETHYLSAGTVTNAYKGTLFNLTGKVNSGGFKGLAAGECLFLGASGSQRGVGEDWEITFRFAGSPNKTGLHRSGSSALAGVLHHLGVHLGNKLGGYEPAGGFEAVTLAHLCERAYPFPATELAVPRPQLVRDLSSFVQEKRREAHWKNTLAGGKYPHLCAMGGELKEACGDGLRLIHINRPLDESIASLKKRSARSNDWLRITDEQAEAVQRWLWERKAALLEGVDHLTVEFDDLLSNPAEQVERIIQYLNLTPSEDQIARAIGHVATAPCDAEAVAAA
;
A
#
# COMPACT_ATOMS: atom_id res chain seq x y z
N MET A 1 10.87 -24.86 62.12
CA MET A 1 10.30 -23.77 62.95
C MET A 1 9.66 -22.75 62.00
N ALA A 2 8.74 -21.89 62.46
CA ALA A 2 8.23 -20.84 61.59
C ALA A 2 9.33 -19.79 61.34
N VAL A 3 9.55 -19.43 60.07
CA VAL A 3 10.51 -18.37 59.73
C VAL A 3 9.92 -17.02 60.18
N THR A 4 10.70 -16.24 60.90
CA THR A 4 10.31 -14.89 61.33
C THR A 4 11.25 -13.86 60.73
N VAL A 5 10.69 -12.81 60.13
CA VAL A 5 11.44 -11.67 59.60
C VAL A 5 11.10 -10.44 60.43
N GLN A 6 12.11 -9.78 61.00
CA GLN A 6 11.95 -8.59 61.83
C GLN A 6 12.89 -7.50 61.35
N GLU A 7 12.35 -6.32 61.04
CA GLU A 7 13.19 -5.15 60.76
C GLU A 7 14.02 -4.79 62.01
N ARG A 8 15.33 -4.57 61.82
CA ARG A 8 16.22 -4.08 62.86
C ARG A 8 16.37 -2.57 62.78
N TYR A 9 16.67 -1.95 63.92
CA TYR A 9 17.16 -0.58 63.95
C TYR A 9 18.54 -0.51 63.29
N GLY A 10 18.59 0.10 62.11
CA GLY A 10 19.77 0.23 61.26
C GLY A 10 19.33 0.59 59.85
N ARG A 11 18.98 1.85 59.65
CA ARG A 11 18.56 2.39 58.35
C ARG A 11 19.64 3.34 57.85
N ARG A 12 20.03 3.20 56.59
CA ARG A 12 20.81 4.23 55.88
C ARG A 12 19.90 4.86 54.86
N LEU A 13 19.52 6.11 55.09
CA LEU A 13 18.55 6.83 54.27
C LEU A 13 19.23 8.01 53.58
N SER A 14 18.84 8.27 52.35
CA SER A 14 19.16 9.45 51.56
C SER A 14 17.98 9.75 50.64
N ASP A 15 18.00 10.91 50.00
CA ASP A 15 16.94 11.30 49.06
C ASP A 15 16.89 10.39 47.81
N GLU A 16 17.98 9.66 47.51
CA GLU A 16 18.13 8.83 46.31
C GLU A 16 18.31 7.33 46.60
N SER A 17 18.38 6.93 47.87
CA SER A 17 18.50 5.51 48.24
C SER A 17 18.11 5.26 49.70
N ALA A 18 17.63 4.06 49.98
CA ALA A 18 17.39 3.58 51.34
C ALA A 18 17.93 2.17 51.52
N GLU A 19 18.51 1.89 52.68
CA GLU A 19 18.94 0.55 53.08
C GLU A 19 18.27 0.21 54.41
N LEU A 20 17.55 -0.92 54.43
CA LEU A 20 16.85 -1.44 55.60
C LEU A 20 17.43 -2.80 55.99
N LEU A 21 17.77 -2.95 57.27
CA LEU A 21 18.30 -4.20 57.81
C LEU A 21 17.21 -5.02 58.48
N TYR A 22 17.24 -6.34 58.28
CA TYR A 22 16.29 -7.30 58.82
C TYR A 22 17.02 -8.45 59.52
N LEU A 23 16.41 -9.00 60.55
CA LEU A 23 16.82 -10.24 61.17
C LEU A 23 15.83 -11.34 60.77
N ILE A 24 16.35 -12.37 60.10
CA ILE A 24 15.59 -13.55 59.67
C ILE A 24 15.99 -14.69 60.62
N ARG A 25 15.02 -15.39 61.20
CA ARG A 25 15.27 -16.52 62.11
C ARG A 25 14.43 -17.72 61.72
N GLY A 26 14.90 -18.92 62.08
CA GLY A 26 14.19 -20.18 61.91
C GLY A 26 14.49 -20.91 60.59
N THR A 27 15.57 -20.53 59.91
CA THR A 27 16.07 -21.19 58.69
C THR A 27 17.60 -21.12 58.62
N SER A 28 18.21 -22.17 58.07
CA SER A 28 19.62 -22.25 57.66
C SER A 28 19.75 -22.40 56.13
N ASP A 29 18.65 -22.15 55.41
CA ASP A 29 18.57 -22.22 53.96
C ASP A 29 18.51 -20.79 53.39
N ASP A 30 19.53 -20.42 52.62
CA ASP A 30 19.70 -19.11 51.97
C ASP A 30 18.50 -18.75 51.08
N ALA A 31 17.98 -19.71 50.30
CA ALA A 31 16.87 -19.46 49.39
C ALA A 31 15.57 -19.20 50.17
N VAL A 32 15.36 -19.91 51.28
CA VAL A 32 14.23 -19.67 52.20
C VAL A 32 14.39 -18.31 52.91
N ALA A 33 15.60 -17.94 53.31
CA ALA A 33 15.86 -16.64 53.94
C ALA A 33 15.60 -15.48 52.97
N ARG A 34 16.16 -15.55 51.76
CA ARG A 34 16.01 -14.54 50.70
C ARG A 34 14.56 -14.37 50.25
N SER A 35 13.84 -15.47 50.02
CA SER A 35 12.41 -15.42 49.65
C SER A 35 11.52 -14.89 50.77
N SER A 36 11.79 -15.27 52.02
CA SER A 36 11.05 -14.76 53.19
C SER A 36 11.29 -13.26 53.38
N LEU A 37 12.52 -12.79 53.17
CA LEU A 37 12.87 -11.37 53.23
C LEU A 37 12.19 -10.58 52.12
N SER A 38 12.25 -11.05 50.88
CA SER A 38 11.59 -10.42 49.73
C SER A 38 10.08 -10.30 49.91
N ALA A 39 9.44 -11.28 50.56
CA ALA A 39 8.00 -11.25 50.85
C ALA A 39 7.63 -10.33 52.02
N ALA A 40 8.52 -10.16 53.00
CA ALA A 40 8.26 -9.36 54.21
C ALA A 40 8.61 -7.88 54.04
N ALA A 41 9.61 -7.57 53.20
CA ALA A 41 10.05 -6.19 52.97
C ALA A 41 9.00 -5.41 52.14
N PRO A 42 8.80 -4.10 52.44
CA PRO A 42 7.97 -3.25 51.59
C PRO A 42 8.46 -3.24 50.14
N VAL A 43 7.54 -3.33 49.18
CA VAL A 43 7.84 -3.31 47.74
C VAL A 43 8.47 -1.97 47.31
N THR A 44 8.14 -0.90 48.04
CA THR A 44 8.76 0.43 47.89
C THR A 44 9.04 1.04 49.26
N HIS A 45 10.03 1.93 49.32
CA HIS A 45 10.34 2.77 50.47
C HIS A 45 10.45 4.22 50.00
N ASP A 46 9.59 5.12 50.50
CA ASP A 46 9.51 6.53 50.07
C ASP A 46 9.41 6.72 48.54
N GLY A 47 8.74 5.78 47.86
CA GLY A 47 8.59 5.76 46.40
C GLY A 47 9.73 5.09 45.64
N LEU A 48 10.83 4.72 46.30
CA LEU A 48 11.94 3.98 45.70
C LEU A 48 11.62 2.47 45.69
N PRO A 49 11.74 1.77 44.56
CA PRO A 49 11.59 0.31 44.50
C PRO A 49 12.81 -0.40 45.11
N ILE A 50 12.64 -1.69 45.44
CA ILE A 50 13.76 -2.55 45.86
C ILE A 50 14.75 -2.68 44.69
N SER A 51 16.01 -2.31 44.91
CA SER A 51 17.11 -2.46 43.96
C SER A 51 17.92 -3.74 44.20
N ASN A 52 18.09 -4.14 45.47
CA ASN A 52 18.86 -5.33 45.82
C ASN A 52 18.39 -5.95 47.14
N ILE A 53 18.53 -7.27 47.25
CA ILE A 53 18.29 -8.04 48.49
C ILE A 53 19.51 -8.92 48.74
N GLU A 54 20.11 -8.77 49.90
CA GLU A 54 21.23 -9.58 50.35
C GLU A 54 20.87 -10.26 51.67
N VAL A 55 21.38 -11.47 51.86
CA VAL A 55 21.29 -12.18 53.12
C VAL A 55 22.68 -12.70 53.47
N GLU A 56 23.08 -12.50 54.72
CA GLU A 56 24.34 -12.96 55.28
C GLU A 56 24.03 -13.92 56.43
N GLU A 57 24.54 -15.15 56.36
CA GLU A 57 24.31 -16.16 57.39
C GLU A 57 24.98 -15.75 58.70
N LEU A 58 24.27 -15.89 59.82
CA LEU A 58 24.85 -15.70 61.14
C LEU A 58 25.36 -17.06 61.63
N GLU A 59 26.68 -17.29 61.46
CA GLU A 59 27.31 -18.58 61.78
C GLU A 59 26.92 -19.13 63.15
N GLY A 60 26.53 -20.40 63.18
CA GLY A 60 26.14 -21.11 64.40
C GLY A 60 24.72 -20.80 64.90
N LEU A 61 23.93 -20.05 64.14
CA LEU A 61 22.51 -19.77 64.41
C LEU A 61 21.65 -20.16 63.19
N ASP A 62 20.42 -20.61 63.43
CA ASP A 62 19.40 -20.73 62.37
C ASP A 62 18.86 -19.32 61.99
N ALA A 63 19.74 -18.41 61.58
CA ALA A 63 19.41 -17.01 61.34
C ALA A 63 20.29 -16.33 60.28
N TYR A 64 19.73 -15.32 59.63
CA TYR A 64 20.41 -14.47 58.64
C TYR A 64 20.22 -12.99 58.97
N LEU A 65 21.23 -12.17 58.66
CA LEU A 65 21.10 -10.73 58.54
C LEU A 65 20.71 -10.41 57.10
N GLY A 66 19.55 -9.78 56.92
CA GLY A 66 19.04 -9.35 55.62
C GLY A 66 19.29 -7.88 55.38
N THR A 67 19.72 -7.51 54.18
CA THR A 67 19.84 -6.12 53.73
C THR A 67 18.94 -5.93 52.52
N VAL A 68 18.02 -4.97 52.59
CA VAL A 68 17.18 -4.56 51.47
C VAL A 68 17.57 -3.15 51.07
N GLN A 69 18.04 -3.00 49.84
CA GLN A 69 18.39 -1.72 49.26
C GLN A 69 17.26 -1.26 48.34
N TYR A 70 16.98 0.03 48.40
CA TYR A 70 16.01 0.74 47.57
C TYR A 70 16.75 1.85 46.85
N ALA A 71 16.57 1.92 45.54
CA ALA A 71 17.13 2.96 44.70
C ALA A 71 16.24 3.12 43.46
N PRO A 72 16.28 4.28 42.78
CA PRO A 72 15.73 4.38 41.44
C PRO A 72 16.31 3.27 40.55
N PRO A 73 15.52 2.70 39.63
CA PRO A 73 16.06 1.76 38.67
C PRO A 73 17.18 2.44 37.86
N ASP A 74 18.27 1.70 37.59
CA ASP A 74 19.41 2.20 36.80
C ASP A 74 19.01 2.67 35.39
N PHE A 75 17.82 2.27 34.94
CA PHE A 75 17.19 2.75 33.73
C PHE A 75 15.67 2.75 33.84
N GLU A 76 15.06 3.90 33.52
CA GLU A 76 13.64 3.99 33.24
C GLU A 76 13.43 4.09 31.72
N PRO A 77 12.68 3.16 31.10
CA PRO A 77 12.31 3.31 29.70
C PRO A 77 11.46 4.57 29.54
N PRO A 78 11.75 5.41 28.53
CA PRO A 78 10.88 6.52 28.20
C PRO A 78 9.46 5.99 27.93
N ALA A 79 8.46 6.69 28.48
CA ALA A 79 7.06 6.30 28.37
C ALA A 79 6.53 6.37 26.93
N GLU A 80 7.11 7.25 26.11
CA GLU A 80 6.78 7.40 24.70
C GLU A 80 7.92 6.87 23.83
N PRO A 81 7.61 6.23 22.70
CA PRO A 81 8.62 5.77 21.76
C PRO A 81 9.37 6.96 21.15
N SER A 82 10.67 6.78 20.91
CA SER A 82 11.43 7.78 20.16
C SER A 82 11.12 7.67 18.67
N PHE A 83 10.94 8.82 18.02
CA PHE A 83 10.62 8.92 16.60
C PHE A 83 11.76 9.62 15.86
N SER A 84 12.23 9.02 14.76
CA SER A 84 13.21 9.62 13.86
C SER A 84 12.71 9.47 12.43
N PHE A 85 12.91 10.49 11.60
CA PHE A 85 12.53 10.46 10.20
C PHE A 85 13.55 11.15 9.32
N ASP A 86 13.57 10.73 8.07
CA ASP A 86 14.42 11.27 7.02
C ASP A 86 13.60 11.35 5.72
N THR A 87 13.49 12.56 5.18
CA THR A 87 12.83 12.85 3.89
C THR A 87 13.83 13.19 2.80
N SER A 88 15.12 12.95 3.02
CA SER A 88 16.14 13.11 1.99
C SER A 88 15.79 12.19 0.82
N GLY A 89 15.60 12.79 -0.35
CA GLY A 89 15.14 12.07 -1.52
C GLY A 89 16.12 10.96 -1.91
N GLY A 90 15.60 9.80 -2.27
CA GLY A 90 16.40 8.72 -2.84
C GLY A 90 16.69 8.99 -4.32
N THR A 91 17.79 8.44 -4.83
CA THR A 91 18.07 8.47 -6.27
C THR A 91 17.38 7.28 -6.95
N GLN A 92 16.61 7.55 -8.01
CA GLN A 92 16.07 6.52 -8.88
C GLN A 92 16.59 6.73 -10.30
N HIS A 93 17.18 5.69 -10.87
CA HIS A 93 17.52 5.67 -12.28
C HIS A 93 16.26 5.46 -13.13
N ILE A 94 16.01 6.36 -14.09
CA ILE A 94 14.92 6.25 -15.06
C ILE A 94 15.49 6.25 -16.46
N THR A 95 15.00 5.34 -17.30
CA THR A 95 15.36 5.25 -18.72
C THR A 95 14.32 5.88 -19.64
N GLN A 96 13.19 6.30 -19.07
CA GLN A 96 12.07 6.92 -19.75
C GLN A 96 11.72 8.24 -19.07
N SER A 97 11.55 9.30 -19.86
CA SER A 97 11.16 10.62 -19.39
C SER A 97 9.75 10.62 -18.82
N LEU A 98 9.52 11.44 -17.79
CA LEU A 98 8.17 11.70 -17.28
C LEU A 98 7.31 12.51 -18.28
N GLY A 99 7.96 13.16 -19.25
CA GLY A 99 7.35 13.89 -20.36
C GLY A 99 8.41 14.58 -21.21
N THR A 100 8.11 14.81 -22.50
CA THR A 100 8.98 15.58 -23.41
C THR A 100 8.44 17.00 -23.57
N VAL A 101 9.12 17.99 -22.97
CA VAL A 101 8.66 19.39 -22.95
C VAL A 101 9.08 20.21 -24.18
N GLY A 102 9.92 19.67 -25.05
CA GLY A 102 10.39 20.35 -26.25
C GLY A 102 11.32 19.48 -27.08
N MET A 103 11.42 19.77 -28.37
CA MET A 103 12.22 19.02 -29.33
C MET A 103 13.00 19.99 -30.20
N TYR A 104 14.34 19.86 -30.21
CA TYR A 104 15.24 20.85 -30.80
C TYR A 104 16.15 20.19 -31.85
N PRO A 105 15.69 20.07 -33.12
CA PRO A 105 16.51 19.51 -34.18
C PRO A 105 17.60 20.48 -34.66
N ALA A 106 18.60 19.95 -35.36
CA ALA A 106 19.53 20.77 -36.14
C ALA A 106 18.78 21.55 -37.24
N PRO A 107 19.30 22.72 -37.69
CA PRO A 107 18.65 23.51 -38.73
C PRO A 107 18.35 22.70 -39.99
N GLY A 108 17.08 22.68 -40.41
CA GLY A 108 16.62 21.93 -41.59
C GLY A 108 16.36 20.43 -41.35
N GLY A 109 16.44 19.94 -40.11
CA GLY A 109 16.16 18.55 -39.76
C GLY A 109 14.90 18.36 -38.91
N ASN A 110 14.48 17.10 -38.76
CA ASN A 110 13.51 16.65 -37.77
C ASN A 110 14.24 15.87 -36.68
N ALA A 111 13.86 16.07 -35.43
CA ALA A 111 14.45 15.33 -34.33
C ALA A 111 13.74 13.96 -34.21
N PRO A 112 14.50 12.85 -34.11
CA PRO A 112 13.89 11.53 -33.97
C PRO A 112 13.09 11.43 -32.67
N ASN A 113 11.92 10.80 -32.73
CA ASN A 113 11.11 10.49 -31.55
C ASN A 113 11.45 9.07 -31.07
N PHE A 114 12.05 8.97 -29.88
CA PHE A 114 12.36 7.69 -29.23
C PHE A 114 11.39 7.32 -28.11
N GLY A 115 10.18 7.88 -28.11
CA GLY A 115 9.10 7.51 -27.18
C GLY A 115 9.41 7.84 -25.72
N GLY A 116 10.17 8.90 -25.46
CA GLY A 116 10.58 9.31 -24.11
C GLY A 116 11.87 8.67 -23.60
N ALA A 117 12.52 7.81 -24.37
CA ALA A 117 13.78 7.20 -23.96
C ALA A 117 14.88 8.25 -23.72
N ILE A 118 15.55 8.16 -22.58
CA ILE A 118 16.57 9.13 -22.13
C ILE A 118 17.96 8.60 -22.47
N GLY A 119 18.80 9.41 -23.12
CA GLY A 119 20.18 9.03 -23.44
C GLY A 119 20.26 7.88 -24.44
N VAL A 120 19.49 7.95 -25.53
CA VAL A 120 19.49 6.93 -26.59
C VAL A 120 20.80 6.96 -27.37
N THR A 121 21.45 5.81 -27.47
CA THR A 121 22.62 5.57 -28.34
C THR A 121 22.21 4.66 -29.50
N GLN A 122 23.18 4.21 -30.31
CA GLN A 122 22.90 3.28 -31.41
C GLN A 122 22.27 1.96 -30.91
N ASP A 123 22.68 1.49 -29.73
CA ASP A 123 22.36 0.14 -29.24
C ASP A 123 21.81 0.12 -27.80
N SER A 124 21.66 1.27 -27.13
CA SER A 124 21.27 1.34 -25.72
C SER A 124 20.46 2.59 -25.34
N VAL A 125 19.87 2.57 -24.14
CA VAL A 125 19.23 3.73 -23.49
C VAL A 125 19.92 3.94 -22.15
N GLU A 126 20.66 5.04 -22.00
CA GLU A 126 21.51 5.30 -20.84
C GLU A 126 20.75 5.76 -19.59
N GLY A 127 19.62 6.45 -19.76
CA GLY A 127 18.83 6.97 -18.65
C GLY A 127 19.44 8.17 -17.91
N VAL A 128 18.80 8.56 -16.81
CA VAL A 128 19.28 9.57 -15.87
C VAL A 128 18.80 9.25 -14.46
N ASP A 129 19.57 9.66 -13.46
CA ASP A 129 19.14 9.57 -12.06
C ASP A 129 18.29 10.79 -11.68
N ILE A 130 17.10 10.54 -11.15
CA ILE A 130 16.24 11.56 -10.56
C ILE A 130 16.19 11.43 -9.05
N THR A 131 16.03 12.56 -8.36
CA THR A 131 15.71 12.55 -6.93
C THR A 131 14.22 12.30 -6.76
N ILE A 132 13.85 11.17 -6.15
CA ILE A 132 12.48 10.86 -5.78
C ILE A 132 12.28 11.11 -4.28
N PRO A 133 11.15 11.71 -3.86
CA PRO A 133 10.83 11.78 -2.44
C PRO A 133 10.77 10.38 -1.84
N VAL A 134 11.68 10.07 -0.93
CA VAL A 134 11.64 8.86 -0.12
C VAL A 134 11.48 9.34 1.31
N TYR A 135 10.40 8.90 1.95
CA TYR A 135 10.17 9.16 3.36
C TYR A 135 10.58 7.90 4.13
N THR A 136 11.66 7.94 4.88
CA THR A 136 11.99 6.87 5.82
C THR A 136 11.77 7.33 7.24
N PHE A 137 11.30 6.44 8.10
CA PHE A 137 11.17 6.74 9.52
C PHE A 137 11.39 5.50 10.36
N SER A 138 11.79 5.72 11.60
CA SER A 138 12.00 4.68 12.59
C SER A 138 11.40 5.06 13.93
N GLU A 139 10.87 4.05 14.62
CA GLU A 139 10.34 4.18 15.97
C GLU A 139 11.05 3.21 16.90
N THR A 140 11.55 3.69 18.04
CA THR A 140 12.13 2.84 19.07
C THR A 140 11.16 2.72 20.24
N HIS A 141 10.76 1.49 20.55
CA HIS A 141 9.82 1.14 21.62
C HIS A 141 10.50 0.26 22.66
N TYR A 142 10.09 0.40 23.92
CA TYR A 142 10.47 -0.50 25.01
C TYR A 142 9.30 -1.45 25.31
N LEU A 143 9.51 -2.75 25.11
CA LEU A 143 8.46 -3.77 25.24
C LEU A 143 8.87 -4.84 26.23
N SER A 144 7.94 -5.27 27.09
CA SER A 144 8.23 -6.30 28.09
C SER A 144 8.75 -7.61 27.49
N ALA A 145 9.58 -8.34 28.25
CA ALA A 145 10.04 -9.68 27.88
C ALA A 145 8.88 -10.65 27.59
N GLY A 146 7.75 -10.49 28.29
CA GLY A 146 6.53 -11.30 28.05
C GLY A 146 5.87 -11.03 26.69
N THR A 147 6.02 -9.82 26.16
CA THR A 147 5.49 -9.44 24.83
C THR A 147 6.37 -10.00 23.70
N VAL A 148 7.69 -9.94 23.86
CA VAL A 148 8.67 -10.24 22.79
C VAL A 148 9.01 -11.72 22.75
N THR A 149 8.00 -12.53 22.41
CA THR A 149 8.14 -13.98 22.28
C THR A 149 8.84 -14.40 20.98
N ASN A 150 9.18 -15.69 20.84
CA ASN A 150 9.66 -16.23 19.56
C ASN A 150 8.60 -16.09 18.45
N ALA A 151 7.31 -16.23 18.78
CA ALA A 151 6.22 -16.01 17.83
C ALA A 151 6.15 -14.55 17.38
N TYR A 152 6.33 -13.59 18.31
CA TYR A 152 6.39 -12.17 18.00
C TYR A 152 7.54 -11.85 17.03
N LYS A 153 8.76 -12.34 17.31
CA LYS A 153 9.91 -12.22 16.40
C LYS A 153 9.63 -12.85 15.03
N GLY A 154 8.94 -13.98 14.99
CA GLY A 154 8.47 -14.62 13.75
C GLY A 154 7.46 -13.77 12.96
N THR A 155 6.54 -13.09 13.64
CA THR A 155 5.62 -12.14 13.00
C THR A 155 6.39 -10.99 12.36
N LEU A 156 7.34 -10.38 13.08
CA LEU A 156 8.17 -9.30 12.52
C LEU A 156 8.95 -9.77 11.29
N PHE A 157 9.60 -10.94 11.38
CA PHE A 157 10.29 -11.54 10.23
C PHE A 157 9.38 -11.72 9.01
N ASN A 158 8.17 -12.22 9.22
CA ASN A 158 7.19 -12.44 8.14
C ASN A 158 6.58 -11.16 7.58
N LEU A 159 6.70 -10.03 8.29
CA LEU A 159 6.24 -8.72 7.82
C LEU A 159 7.34 -7.94 7.10
N THR A 160 8.61 -8.24 7.35
CA THR A 160 9.74 -7.56 6.68
C THR A 160 9.60 -7.67 5.16
N GLY A 161 9.69 -6.54 4.46
CA GLY A 161 9.51 -6.45 3.02
C GLY A 161 8.04 -6.38 2.56
N LYS A 162 7.07 -6.35 3.49
CA LYS A 162 5.65 -6.16 3.17
C LYS A 162 5.20 -4.72 3.39
N VAL A 163 4.12 -4.36 2.72
CA VAL A 163 3.45 -3.07 2.88
C VAL A 163 2.24 -3.18 3.80
N ASN A 164 1.84 -2.06 4.38
CA ASN A 164 0.60 -1.94 5.16
C ASN A 164 -0.65 -2.26 4.31
N SER A 165 -1.63 -2.94 4.90
CA SER A 165 -2.90 -3.30 4.25
C SER A 165 -4.04 -2.30 4.46
N GLY A 166 -3.87 -1.35 5.39
CA GLY A 166 -4.79 -0.25 5.71
C GLY A 166 -4.00 1.03 5.98
N GLY A 167 -4.66 2.14 6.29
CA GLY A 167 -3.98 3.38 6.66
C GLY A 167 -3.02 3.17 7.84
N PHE A 168 -1.78 3.69 7.73
CA PHE A 168 -0.75 3.53 8.75
C PHE A 168 0.13 4.79 8.82
N LYS A 169 0.16 5.47 9.98
CA LYS A 169 1.04 6.63 10.24
C LYS A 169 0.97 7.72 9.16
N GLY A 170 -0.25 8.02 8.69
CA GLY A 170 -0.50 9.02 7.64
C GLY A 170 -0.32 8.51 6.20
N LEU A 171 0.13 7.26 6.00
CA LEU A 171 0.28 6.61 4.70
C LEU A 171 -0.94 5.75 4.38
N ALA A 172 -1.42 5.75 3.15
CA ALA A 172 -2.54 4.91 2.71
C ALA A 172 -2.14 3.43 2.61
N ALA A 173 -3.12 2.54 2.44
CA ALA A 173 -2.85 1.13 2.22
C ALA A 173 -1.89 0.93 1.02
N GLY A 174 -0.82 0.16 1.21
CA GLY A 174 0.20 -0.13 0.20
C GLY A 174 1.40 0.83 0.17
N GLU A 175 1.38 1.92 0.95
CA GLU A 175 2.36 3.01 0.86
C GLU A 175 3.51 2.91 1.87
N CYS A 176 3.34 2.12 2.93
CA CYS A 176 4.33 1.97 3.99
C CYS A 176 4.96 0.58 3.93
N LEU A 177 6.20 0.49 3.46
CA LEU A 177 7.04 -0.69 3.49
C LEU A 177 7.66 -0.86 4.88
N PHE A 178 7.51 -2.05 5.48
CA PHE A 178 8.25 -2.41 6.67
C PHE A 178 9.65 -2.93 6.30
N LEU A 179 10.69 -2.16 6.63
CA LEU A 179 12.10 -2.50 6.35
C LEU A 179 12.65 -3.51 7.35
N GLY A 180 11.96 -3.69 8.48
CA GLY A 180 12.32 -4.65 9.52
C GLY A 180 12.47 -3.98 10.88
N ALA A 181 12.88 -4.78 11.86
CA ALA A 181 13.14 -4.34 13.22
C ALA A 181 14.48 -4.87 13.73
N SER A 182 15.12 -4.10 14.61
CA SER A 182 16.30 -4.52 15.36
C SER A 182 15.98 -4.39 16.85
N GLY A 183 16.20 -5.46 17.60
CA GLY A 183 15.88 -5.51 19.02
C GLY A 183 17.08 -5.94 19.86
N SER A 184 17.24 -5.32 21.02
CA SER A 184 18.23 -5.65 22.06
C SER A 184 17.53 -5.82 23.41
N GLN A 185 18.07 -6.70 24.23
CA GLN A 185 17.64 -6.90 25.62
C GLN A 185 18.87 -6.83 26.50
N ARG A 186 18.81 -6.06 27.59
CA ARG A 186 19.94 -5.87 28.52
C ARG A 186 20.17 -7.07 29.43
N GLY A 187 19.10 -7.59 30.02
CA GLY A 187 19.12 -8.75 30.91
C GLY A 187 17.93 -9.69 30.69
N VAL A 188 18.06 -10.95 31.08
CA VAL A 188 16.96 -11.92 30.99
C VAL A 188 15.80 -11.44 31.86
N GLY A 189 14.64 -11.22 31.24
CA GLY A 189 13.43 -10.76 31.92
C GLY A 189 13.19 -9.25 31.87
N GLU A 190 14.19 -8.47 31.44
CA GLU A 190 14.05 -7.02 31.25
C GLU A 190 13.36 -6.67 29.93
N ASP A 191 12.98 -5.40 29.78
CA ASP A 191 12.38 -4.88 28.57
C ASP A 191 13.33 -4.97 27.37
N TRP A 192 12.74 -5.23 26.20
CA TRP A 192 13.37 -5.15 24.91
C TRP A 192 13.31 -3.73 24.38
N GLU A 193 14.44 -3.20 23.96
CA GLU A 193 14.51 -2.00 23.12
C GLU A 193 14.40 -2.45 21.66
N ILE A 194 13.34 -2.06 20.96
CA ILE A 194 13.11 -2.44 19.56
C ILE A 194 12.95 -1.21 18.70
N THR A 195 13.84 -1.08 17.71
CA THR A 195 13.75 -0.07 16.66
C THR A 195 13.13 -0.67 15.41
N PHE A 196 11.93 -0.20 15.05
CA PHE A 196 11.23 -0.50 13.80
C PHE A 196 11.64 0.49 12.72
N ARG A 197 11.83 0.03 11.49
CA ARG A 197 12.21 0.87 10.34
C ARG A 197 11.18 0.73 9.23
N PHE A 198 10.81 1.87 8.66
CA PHE A 198 9.80 1.98 7.62
C PHE A 198 10.28 2.86 6.48
N ALA A 199 9.77 2.58 5.29
CA ALA A 199 9.86 3.47 4.14
C ALA A 199 8.45 3.75 3.62
N GLY A 200 8.03 5.00 3.68
CA GLY A 200 6.88 5.54 3.01
C GLY A 200 7.23 5.99 1.60
N SER A 201 6.46 5.51 0.63
CA SER A 201 6.37 6.11 -0.68
C SER A 201 4.89 6.19 -1.01
N PRO A 202 4.39 7.33 -1.53
CA PRO A 202 3.08 7.35 -2.16
C PRO A 202 2.97 6.17 -3.11
N ASN A 203 1.78 5.56 -3.17
CA ASN A 203 1.51 4.55 -4.17
C ASN A 203 1.81 5.19 -5.52
N LYS A 204 2.75 4.59 -6.26
CA LYS A 204 2.93 4.97 -7.67
C LYS A 204 1.68 4.55 -8.43
N THR A 205 0.71 5.43 -8.54
CA THR A 205 -0.34 5.33 -9.55
C THR A 205 0.27 5.75 -10.89
N GLY A 206 0.98 4.80 -11.49
CA GLY A 206 1.80 5.01 -12.69
C GLY A 206 3.01 4.09 -12.56
N LEU A 207 2.89 2.79 -12.88
CA LEU A 207 3.03 2.27 -14.25
C LEU A 207 2.15 1.01 -14.49
N HIS A 208 1.18 0.73 -13.61
CA HIS A 208 0.42 -0.53 -13.64
C HIS A 208 -1.10 -0.40 -13.41
N ARG A 209 -1.71 0.69 -13.89
CA ARG A 209 -3.12 0.59 -14.34
C ARG A 209 -3.09 0.21 -15.81
N SER A 210 -3.95 -0.68 -16.29
CA SER A 210 -3.92 -1.16 -17.69
C SER A 210 -4.37 -0.11 -18.71
N GLY A 211 -4.12 1.19 -18.45
CA GLY A 211 -4.67 2.38 -19.10
C GLY A 211 -6.19 2.49 -18.94
N SER A 212 -6.88 1.45 -19.39
CA SER A 212 -8.33 1.30 -19.40
C SER A 212 -8.97 1.41 -18.02
N SER A 213 -8.31 0.94 -16.95
CA SER A 213 -8.80 1.13 -15.58
C SER A 213 -8.71 2.58 -15.14
N ALA A 214 -7.62 3.29 -15.49
CA ALA A 214 -7.45 4.70 -15.16
C ALA A 214 -8.51 5.57 -15.87
N LEU A 215 -8.69 5.33 -17.18
CA LEU A 215 -9.73 5.99 -17.95
C LEU A 215 -11.14 5.67 -17.43
N ALA A 216 -11.42 4.42 -17.07
CA ALA A 216 -12.70 4.05 -16.49
C ALA A 216 -12.95 4.72 -15.13
N GLY A 217 -11.92 4.90 -14.31
CA GLY A 217 -12.02 5.67 -13.07
C GLY A 217 -12.31 7.15 -13.30
N VAL A 218 -11.68 7.77 -14.31
CA VAL A 218 -12.02 9.14 -14.76
C VAL A 218 -13.51 9.23 -15.11
N LEU A 219 -14.00 8.33 -15.96
CA LEU A 219 -15.42 8.30 -16.35
C LEU A 219 -16.34 8.11 -15.15
N HIS A 220 -15.99 7.23 -14.22
CA HIS A 220 -16.74 7.00 -12.99
C HIS A 220 -16.83 8.28 -12.14
N HIS A 221 -15.73 8.98 -11.93
CA HIS A 221 -15.69 10.21 -11.13
C HIS A 221 -16.43 11.38 -11.79
N LEU A 222 -16.42 11.44 -13.13
CA LEU A 222 -17.26 12.35 -13.92
C LEU A 222 -18.76 12.01 -13.87
N GLY A 223 -19.12 10.88 -13.26
CA GLY A 223 -20.49 10.47 -13.00
C GLY A 223 -21.03 9.41 -13.95
N VAL A 224 -20.26 8.92 -14.94
CA VAL A 224 -20.71 7.86 -15.84
C VAL A 224 -21.03 6.59 -15.03
N HIS A 225 -22.23 6.07 -15.20
CA HIS A 225 -22.70 4.89 -14.47
C HIS A 225 -22.18 3.62 -15.15
N LEU A 226 -21.08 3.08 -14.61
CA LEU A 226 -20.46 1.84 -15.08
C LEU A 226 -21.15 0.58 -14.52
N GLY A 227 -21.84 0.69 -13.39
CA GLY A 227 -22.55 -0.43 -12.77
C GLY A 227 -22.75 -0.24 -11.26
N ASN A 228 -23.66 -1.03 -10.68
CA ASN A 228 -23.96 -1.00 -9.24
C ASN A 228 -23.01 -1.87 -8.40
N LYS A 229 -22.33 -2.83 -9.03
CA LYS A 229 -21.29 -3.66 -8.42
C LYS A 229 -20.10 -3.68 -9.36
N LEU A 230 -19.03 -3.01 -8.97
CA LEU A 230 -17.80 -2.92 -9.74
C LEU A 230 -16.75 -3.88 -9.15
N GLY A 231 -16.01 -4.55 -10.02
CA GLY A 231 -14.88 -5.41 -9.69
C GLY A 231 -13.67 -5.11 -10.56
N GLY A 232 -12.76 -6.07 -10.63
CA GLY A 232 -11.54 -6.02 -11.44
C GLY A 232 -10.30 -6.43 -10.65
N TYR A 233 -9.17 -6.59 -11.35
CA TYR A 233 -7.91 -7.03 -10.76
C TYR A 233 -7.27 -6.00 -9.80
N GLU A 234 -7.54 -4.71 -10.02
CA GLU A 234 -6.90 -3.65 -9.24
C GLU A 234 -7.60 -3.44 -7.88
N PRO A 235 -6.84 -3.31 -6.76
CA PRO A 235 -7.41 -3.05 -5.43
C PRO A 235 -8.26 -1.77 -5.35
N ALA A 236 -7.99 -0.79 -6.22
CA ALA A 236 -8.76 0.45 -6.35
C ALA A 236 -10.05 0.30 -7.20
N GLY A 237 -10.37 -0.93 -7.62
CA GLY A 237 -11.48 -1.24 -8.53
C GLY A 237 -11.05 -1.13 -9.99
N GLY A 238 -11.19 -2.19 -10.78
CA GLY A 238 -10.97 -2.13 -12.23
C GLY A 238 -12.09 -1.41 -13.00
N PHE A 239 -13.10 -0.91 -12.27
CA PHE A 239 -14.31 -0.25 -12.77
C PHE A 239 -15.11 -1.12 -13.76
N GLU A 240 -15.08 -2.43 -13.54
CA GLU A 240 -15.76 -3.43 -14.38
C GLU A 240 -17.06 -3.87 -13.72
N ALA A 241 -18.19 -3.69 -14.40
CA ALA A 241 -19.44 -4.28 -13.91
C ALA A 241 -19.33 -5.81 -13.89
N VAL A 242 -19.60 -6.43 -12.74
CA VAL A 242 -19.53 -7.89 -12.59
C VAL A 242 -20.42 -8.61 -13.62
N THR A 243 -21.60 -8.07 -13.92
CA THR A 243 -22.51 -8.65 -14.92
C THR A 243 -21.96 -8.54 -16.34
N LEU A 244 -21.24 -7.47 -16.67
CA LEU A 244 -20.58 -7.31 -17.96
C LEU A 244 -19.39 -8.26 -18.10
N ALA A 245 -18.58 -8.36 -17.05
CA ALA A 245 -17.46 -9.30 -17.01
C ALA A 245 -17.93 -10.74 -17.26
N HIS A 246 -18.96 -11.20 -16.54
CA HIS A 246 -19.52 -12.54 -16.76
C HIS A 246 -20.09 -12.75 -18.18
N LEU A 247 -20.73 -11.73 -18.75
CA LEU A 247 -21.21 -11.79 -20.14
C LEU A 247 -20.03 -11.95 -21.09
N CYS A 248 -19.00 -11.13 -20.93
CA CYS A 248 -17.82 -11.15 -21.77
C CYS A 248 -17.02 -12.45 -21.65
N GLU A 249 -16.79 -12.94 -20.43
CA GLU A 249 -16.09 -14.22 -20.18
C GLU A 249 -16.90 -15.43 -20.65
N ARG A 250 -18.23 -15.34 -20.72
CA ARG A 250 -19.04 -16.39 -21.37
C ARG A 250 -18.85 -16.39 -22.89
N ALA A 251 -18.71 -15.21 -23.49
CA ALA A 251 -18.56 -15.06 -24.93
C ALA A 251 -17.14 -15.36 -25.41
N TYR A 252 -16.13 -14.91 -24.67
CA TYR A 252 -14.71 -15.15 -24.89
C TYR A 252 -14.08 -15.55 -23.55
N PRO A 253 -14.12 -16.84 -23.20
CA PRO A 253 -13.51 -17.32 -21.96
C PRO A 253 -12.01 -17.04 -21.98
N PHE A 254 -11.49 -16.24 -21.06
CA PHE A 254 -10.07 -15.93 -21.02
C PHE A 254 -9.21 -17.21 -20.90
N PRO A 255 -8.12 -17.38 -21.68
CA PRO A 255 -7.53 -16.44 -22.66
C PRO A 255 -7.94 -16.71 -24.13
N ALA A 256 -9.07 -17.36 -24.39
CA ALA A 256 -9.52 -17.70 -25.74
C ALA A 256 -9.79 -16.45 -26.59
N THR A 257 -9.47 -16.56 -27.89
CA THR A 257 -9.65 -15.51 -28.90
C THR A 257 -10.79 -15.81 -29.87
N GLU A 258 -11.51 -16.91 -29.61
CA GLU A 258 -12.63 -17.40 -30.41
C GLU A 258 -13.94 -17.24 -29.64
N LEU A 259 -15.01 -16.93 -30.39
CA LEU A 259 -16.33 -16.71 -29.83
C LEU A 259 -16.96 -18.06 -29.43
N ALA A 260 -17.24 -18.23 -28.14
CA ALA A 260 -17.80 -19.46 -27.57
C ALA A 260 -19.34 -19.54 -27.67
N VAL A 261 -20.01 -18.44 -28.02
CA VAL A 261 -21.48 -18.36 -28.10
C VAL A 261 -21.95 -17.93 -29.49
N PRO A 262 -23.17 -18.29 -29.93
CA PRO A 262 -23.70 -17.79 -31.19
C PRO A 262 -23.80 -16.26 -31.21
N ARG A 263 -23.35 -15.61 -32.29
CA ARG A 263 -23.43 -14.14 -32.46
C ARG A 263 -24.83 -13.56 -32.12
N PRO A 264 -25.97 -14.14 -32.55
CA PRO A 264 -27.29 -13.63 -32.18
C PRO A 264 -27.58 -13.68 -30.67
N GLN A 265 -27.00 -14.66 -29.95
CA GLN A 265 -27.10 -14.71 -28.49
C GLN A 265 -26.30 -13.58 -27.85
N LEU A 266 -25.07 -13.33 -28.33
CA LEU A 266 -24.22 -12.24 -27.82
C LEU A 266 -24.89 -10.87 -28.01
N VAL A 267 -25.49 -10.61 -29.18
CA VAL A 267 -26.24 -9.36 -29.44
C VAL A 267 -27.40 -9.21 -28.45
N ARG A 268 -28.17 -10.27 -28.20
CA ARG A 268 -29.29 -10.24 -27.23
C ARG A 268 -28.80 -9.95 -25.82
N ASP A 269 -27.71 -10.59 -25.40
CA ASP A 269 -27.13 -10.41 -24.07
C ASP A 269 -26.60 -8.98 -23.89
N LEU A 270 -25.86 -8.46 -24.88
CA LEU A 270 -25.37 -7.07 -24.87
C LEU A 270 -26.52 -6.07 -24.88
N SER A 271 -27.54 -6.29 -25.71
CA SER A 271 -28.73 -5.42 -25.76
C SER A 271 -29.43 -5.37 -24.40
N SER A 272 -29.57 -6.52 -23.74
CA SER A 272 -30.18 -6.61 -22.41
C SER A 272 -29.34 -5.85 -21.36
N PHE A 273 -28.02 -6.03 -21.40
CA PHE A 273 -27.09 -5.29 -20.53
C PHE A 273 -27.16 -3.78 -20.75
N VAL A 274 -27.13 -3.32 -22.00
CA VAL A 274 -27.19 -1.90 -22.37
C VAL A 274 -28.51 -1.28 -21.90
N GLN A 275 -29.64 -1.96 -22.10
CA GLN A 275 -30.95 -1.48 -21.63
C GLN A 275 -31.02 -1.39 -20.11
N GLU A 276 -30.50 -2.38 -19.39
CA GLU A 276 -30.40 -2.33 -17.93
C GLU A 276 -29.54 -1.16 -17.47
N LYS A 277 -28.35 -0.97 -18.05
CA LYS A 277 -27.44 0.12 -17.68
C LYS A 277 -28.00 1.50 -18.00
N ARG A 278 -28.69 1.65 -19.14
CA ARG A 278 -29.43 2.87 -19.48
C ARG A 278 -30.52 3.18 -18.46
N ARG A 279 -31.27 2.17 -18.01
CA ARG A 279 -32.28 2.33 -16.97
C ARG A 279 -31.66 2.75 -15.64
N GLU A 280 -30.59 2.08 -15.21
CA GLU A 280 -29.88 2.43 -13.97
C GLU A 280 -29.30 3.85 -14.00
N ALA A 281 -28.68 4.24 -15.12
CA ALA A 281 -28.10 5.56 -15.32
C ALA A 281 -29.18 6.66 -15.37
N HIS A 282 -30.33 6.36 -15.98
CA HIS A 282 -31.47 7.27 -16.02
C HIS A 282 -31.97 7.63 -14.61
N TRP A 283 -32.11 6.65 -13.71
CA TRP A 283 -32.48 6.89 -12.31
C TRP A 283 -31.46 7.74 -11.54
N LYS A 284 -30.22 7.78 -12.01
CA LYS A 284 -29.12 8.58 -11.43
C LYS A 284 -28.87 9.87 -12.20
N ASN A 285 -29.71 10.21 -13.18
CA ASN A 285 -29.56 11.35 -14.08
C ASN A 285 -28.16 11.44 -14.71
N THR A 286 -27.65 10.32 -15.24
CA THR A 286 -26.31 10.22 -15.83
C THR A 286 -26.27 9.33 -17.07
N LEU A 287 -25.10 9.21 -17.69
CA LEU A 287 -24.80 8.37 -18.84
C LEU A 287 -24.51 6.92 -18.41
N ALA A 288 -25.01 5.96 -19.18
CA ALA A 288 -24.63 4.55 -19.02
C ALA A 288 -23.28 4.27 -19.69
N GLY A 289 -22.42 3.54 -18.99
CA GLY A 289 -21.14 3.09 -19.53
C GLY A 289 -20.85 1.63 -19.19
N GLY A 290 -19.77 1.12 -19.78
CA GLY A 290 -19.29 -0.23 -19.53
C GLY A 290 -17.85 -0.36 -19.99
N LYS A 291 -17.05 -1.10 -19.23
CA LYS A 291 -15.65 -1.38 -19.54
C LYS A 291 -15.38 -2.85 -19.32
N TYR A 292 -14.82 -3.49 -20.32
CA TYR A 292 -14.19 -4.81 -20.23
C TYR A 292 -13.27 -5.02 -21.44
N PRO A 293 -12.10 -5.67 -21.31
CA PRO A 293 -11.16 -5.82 -22.44
C PRO A 293 -11.77 -6.46 -23.69
N HIS A 294 -12.55 -7.53 -23.51
CA HIS A 294 -13.17 -8.28 -24.62
C HIS A 294 -14.15 -7.46 -25.46
N LEU A 295 -14.62 -6.30 -25.00
CA LEU A 295 -15.46 -5.41 -25.82
C LEU A 295 -14.77 -4.99 -27.12
N CYS A 296 -13.43 -4.98 -27.16
CA CYS A 296 -12.67 -4.73 -28.40
C CYS A 296 -13.06 -5.71 -29.52
N ALA A 297 -13.41 -6.95 -29.17
CA ALA A 297 -13.79 -8.00 -30.12
C ALA A 297 -15.28 -8.04 -30.46
N MET A 298 -16.10 -7.18 -29.84
CA MET A 298 -17.58 -7.20 -29.95
C MET A 298 -18.13 -6.00 -30.75
N GLY A 299 -17.33 -5.45 -31.65
CA GLY A 299 -17.65 -4.18 -32.31
C GLY A 299 -18.97 -4.18 -33.09
N GLY A 300 -19.22 -5.24 -33.86
CA GLY A 300 -20.45 -5.37 -34.63
C GLY A 300 -21.67 -5.55 -33.75
N GLU A 301 -21.54 -6.33 -32.68
CA GLU A 301 -22.60 -6.62 -31.72
C GLU A 301 -22.91 -5.40 -30.84
N LEU A 302 -21.90 -4.61 -30.47
CA LEU A 302 -22.07 -3.35 -29.76
C LEU A 302 -22.80 -2.30 -30.60
N LYS A 303 -22.47 -2.18 -31.89
CA LYS A 303 -23.22 -1.32 -32.82
C LYS A 303 -24.69 -1.74 -32.90
N GLU A 304 -24.95 -3.03 -33.01
CA GLU A 304 -26.31 -3.58 -33.07
C GLU A 304 -27.08 -3.36 -31.75
N ALA A 305 -26.43 -3.51 -30.60
CA ALA A 305 -27.02 -3.33 -29.28
C ALA A 305 -27.25 -1.86 -28.89
N CYS A 306 -26.34 -0.95 -29.25
CA CYS A 306 -26.37 0.45 -28.84
C CYS A 306 -27.00 1.39 -29.88
N GLY A 307 -27.00 1.00 -31.16
CA GLY A 307 -27.37 1.85 -32.29
C GLY A 307 -26.49 3.10 -32.39
N ASP A 308 -27.09 4.21 -32.85
CA ASP A 308 -26.41 5.51 -32.99
C ASP A 308 -25.97 6.14 -31.65
N GLY A 309 -26.42 5.57 -30.53
CA GLY A 309 -26.03 5.96 -29.18
C GLY A 309 -24.71 5.38 -28.71
N LEU A 310 -24.00 4.59 -29.52
CA LEU A 310 -22.67 4.10 -29.17
C LEU A 310 -21.67 5.26 -29.21
N ARG A 311 -20.93 5.43 -28.11
CA ARG A 311 -19.77 6.32 -28.02
C ARG A 311 -18.61 5.50 -27.48
N LEU A 312 -17.45 5.58 -28.14
CA LEU A 312 -16.26 4.90 -27.69
C LEU A 312 -15.24 5.90 -27.16
N ILE A 313 -14.60 5.54 -26.05
CA ILE A 313 -13.38 6.19 -25.60
C ILE A 313 -12.39 5.05 -25.39
N HIS A 314 -11.24 5.14 -26.03
CA HIS A 314 -10.18 4.17 -25.86
C HIS A 314 -8.92 4.87 -25.41
N ILE A 315 -8.08 4.10 -24.73
CA ILE A 315 -6.76 4.54 -24.35
C ILE A 315 -5.73 3.89 -25.26
N ASN A 316 -4.85 4.71 -25.80
CA ASN A 316 -3.72 4.23 -26.56
C ASN A 316 -2.53 4.02 -25.63
N ARG A 317 -2.01 2.79 -25.63
CA ARG A 317 -0.84 2.37 -24.90
C ARG A 317 -0.07 1.39 -25.79
N PRO A 318 1.27 1.45 -25.86
CA PRO A 318 2.05 0.51 -26.65
C PRO A 318 1.67 -0.96 -26.38
N LEU A 319 1.58 -1.73 -27.45
CA LEU A 319 1.16 -3.14 -27.40
C LEU A 319 2.13 -3.98 -26.55
N ASP A 320 3.44 -3.80 -26.77
CA ASP A 320 4.47 -4.58 -26.07
C ASP A 320 4.44 -4.35 -24.55
N GLU A 321 4.15 -3.13 -24.12
CA GLU A 321 3.94 -2.83 -22.70
C GLU A 321 2.69 -3.49 -22.13
N SER A 322 1.62 -3.58 -22.94
CA SER A 322 0.38 -4.23 -22.54
C SER A 322 0.56 -5.74 -22.41
N ILE A 323 1.34 -6.35 -23.31
CA ILE A 323 1.79 -7.74 -23.23
C ILE A 323 2.62 -7.98 -21.97
N ALA A 324 3.67 -7.18 -21.76
CA ALA A 324 4.54 -7.29 -20.59
C ALA A 324 3.76 -7.12 -19.28
N SER A 325 2.80 -6.20 -19.25
CA SER A 325 1.92 -5.97 -18.11
C SER A 325 0.99 -7.16 -17.84
N LEU A 326 0.49 -7.85 -18.85
CA LEU A 326 -0.32 -9.05 -18.65
C LEU A 326 0.54 -10.22 -18.17
N LYS A 327 1.70 -10.46 -18.78
CA LYS A 327 2.67 -11.50 -18.35
C LYS A 327 3.03 -11.34 -16.88
N LYS A 328 3.38 -10.12 -16.46
CA LYS A 328 3.70 -9.79 -15.05
C LYS A 328 2.54 -10.06 -14.09
N ARG A 329 1.29 -9.77 -14.50
CA ARG A 329 0.10 -10.04 -13.67
C ARG A 329 -0.22 -11.54 -13.60
N SER A 330 -0.18 -12.25 -14.72
CA SER A 330 -0.33 -13.70 -14.79
C SER A 330 0.72 -14.41 -13.90
N ALA A 331 1.98 -13.97 -13.95
CA ALA A 331 3.08 -14.53 -13.18
C ALA A 331 2.85 -14.45 -11.65
N ARG A 332 2.11 -13.44 -11.19
CA ARG A 332 1.79 -13.21 -9.77
C ARG A 332 0.45 -13.81 -9.34
N SER A 333 -0.36 -14.29 -10.29
CA SER A 333 -1.66 -14.86 -9.99
C SER A 333 -1.58 -16.37 -9.75
N ASN A 334 -2.42 -16.83 -8.83
CA ASN A 334 -2.67 -18.25 -8.55
C ASN A 334 -4.10 -18.65 -8.95
N ASP A 335 -4.81 -17.82 -9.70
CA ASP A 335 -6.22 -17.99 -10.06
C ASP A 335 -6.44 -18.08 -11.59
N TRP A 336 -7.65 -17.75 -12.03
CA TRP A 336 -8.08 -17.72 -13.43
C TRP A 336 -7.22 -16.85 -14.37
N LEU A 337 -6.46 -15.88 -13.84
CA LEU A 337 -5.57 -15.03 -14.64
C LEU A 337 -4.23 -15.72 -14.99
N ARG A 338 -3.94 -16.89 -14.41
CA ARG A 338 -2.69 -17.63 -14.65
C ARG A 338 -2.71 -18.31 -16.02
N ILE A 339 -1.90 -17.81 -16.93
CA ILE A 339 -1.72 -18.29 -18.32
C ILE A 339 -0.26 -18.29 -18.73
N THR A 340 0.09 -18.96 -19.84
CA THR A 340 1.45 -18.91 -20.40
C THR A 340 1.77 -17.56 -21.02
N ASP A 341 3.05 -17.27 -21.21
CA ASP A 341 3.51 -16.04 -21.86
C ASP A 341 3.04 -15.95 -23.32
N GLU A 342 2.98 -17.09 -24.02
CA GLU A 342 2.47 -17.20 -25.39
C GLU A 342 0.97 -16.90 -25.44
N GLN A 343 0.19 -17.41 -24.47
CA GLN A 343 -1.23 -17.11 -24.36
C GLN A 343 -1.46 -15.62 -24.05
N ALA A 344 -0.63 -15.03 -23.18
CA ALA A 344 -0.72 -13.63 -22.81
C ALA A 344 -0.42 -12.71 -24.01
N GLU A 345 0.55 -13.08 -24.83
CA GLU A 345 0.86 -12.37 -26.07
C GLU A 345 -0.27 -12.53 -27.10
N ALA A 346 -0.74 -13.76 -27.33
CA ALA A 346 -1.79 -14.05 -28.30
C ALA A 346 -3.09 -13.25 -28.00
N VAL A 347 -3.54 -13.24 -26.75
CA VAL A 347 -4.77 -12.52 -26.37
C VAL A 347 -4.61 -10.99 -26.51
N GLN A 348 -3.44 -10.44 -26.18
CA GLN A 348 -3.19 -9.00 -26.30
C GLN A 348 -3.09 -8.54 -27.75
N ARG A 349 -2.40 -9.30 -28.62
CA ARG A 349 -2.35 -9.02 -30.06
C ARG A 349 -3.74 -9.12 -30.70
N TRP A 350 -4.51 -10.14 -30.33
CA TRP A 350 -5.89 -10.27 -30.78
C TRP A 350 -6.75 -9.09 -30.36
N LEU A 351 -6.72 -8.68 -29.07
CA LEU A 351 -7.46 -7.50 -28.60
C LEU A 351 -7.03 -6.22 -29.32
N TRP A 352 -5.74 -6.06 -29.61
CA TRP A 352 -5.18 -4.93 -30.34
C TRP A 352 -5.73 -4.83 -31.76
N GLU A 353 -5.70 -5.92 -32.52
CA GLU A 353 -6.23 -5.99 -33.88
C GLU A 353 -7.74 -5.72 -33.89
N ARG A 354 -8.48 -6.32 -32.96
CA ARG A 354 -9.93 -6.14 -32.85
C ARG A 354 -10.30 -4.71 -32.47
N LYS A 355 -9.54 -4.09 -31.56
CA LYS A 355 -9.68 -2.67 -31.22
C LYS A 355 -9.49 -1.79 -32.44
N ALA A 356 -8.42 -2.00 -33.22
CA ALA A 356 -8.16 -1.21 -34.42
C ALA A 356 -9.34 -1.25 -35.40
N ALA A 357 -9.85 -2.45 -35.70
CA ALA A 357 -11.02 -2.63 -36.57
C ALA A 357 -12.31 -1.98 -36.01
N LEU A 358 -12.48 -1.97 -34.68
CA LEU A 358 -13.60 -1.29 -34.04
C LEU A 358 -13.53 0.24 -34.21
N LEU A 359 -12.35 0.81 -34.01
CA LEU A 359 -12.13 2.27 -34.07
C LEU A 359 -12.31 2.83 -35.48
N GLU A 360 -11.99 2.06 -36.53
CA GLU A 360 -12.25 2.47 -37.93
C GLU A 360 -13.74 2.67 -38.22
N GLY A 361 -14.62 2.00 -37.48
CA GLY A 361 -16.05 1.94 -37.79
C GLY A 361 -16.95 2.73 -36.85
N VAL A 362 -16.43 3.37 -35.79
CA VAL A 362 -17.23 4.03 -34.75
C VAL A 362 -16.58 5.35 -34.36
N ASP A 363 -17.40 6.38 -34.19
CA ASP A 363 -16.95 7.64 -33.60
C ASP A 363 -16.34 7.40 -32.21
N HIS A 364 -15.14 7.93 -32.01
CA HIS A 364 -14.36 7.63 -30.83
C HIS A 364 -13.48 8.79 -30.40
N LEU A 365 -13.25 8.87 -29.10
CA LEU A 365 -12.19 9.70 -28.53
C LEU A 365 -10.96 8.83 -28.22
N THR A 366 -9.82 9.22 -28.76
CA THR A 366 -8.51 8.67 -28.41
C THR A 366 -7.91 9.49 -27.27
N VAL A 367 -7.60 8.80 -26.18
CA VAL A 367 -6.81 9.33 -25.06
C VAL A 367 -5.45 8.64 -25.10
N GLU A 368 -4.37 9.38 -25.23
CA GLU A 368 -3.03 8.79 -25.10
C GLU A 368 -2.73 8.53 -23.62
N PHE A 369 -2.14 7.37 -23.29
CA PHE A 369 -1.87 7.02 -21.90
C PHE A 369 -0.91 8.00 -21.24
N ASP A 370 0.11 8.44 -21.97
CA ASP A 370 1.10 9.41 -21.46
C ASP A 370 0.48 10.80 -21.27
N ASP A 371 -0.41 11.24 -22.15
CA ASP A 371 -1.13 12.50 -22.01
C ASP A 371 -2.10 12.47 -20.82
N LEU A 372 -2.74 11.32 -20.58
CA LEU A 372 -3.61 11.16 -19.42
C LEU A 372 -2.83 11.33 -18.11
N LEU A 373 -1.61 10.80 -18.05
CA LEU A 373 -0.76 10.92 -16.86
C LEU A 373 -0.12 12.30 -16.70
N SER A 374 0.36 12.89 -17.80
CA SER A 374 1.11 14.15 -17.78
C SER A 374 0.20 15.39 -17.77
N ASN A 375 -0.96 15.33 -18.41
CA ASN A 375 -1.95 16.40 -18.44
C ASN A 375 -3.39 15.91 -18.20
N PRO A 376 -3.70 15.36 -17.02
CA PRO A 376 -5.00 14.78 -16.72
C PRO A 376 -6.16 15.79 -16.84
N ALA A 377 -5.92 17.07 -16.54
CA ALA A 377 -6.94 18.12 -16.62
C ALA A 377 -7.44 18.32 -18.06
N GLU A 378 -6.53 18.44 -19.03
CA GLU A 378 -6.89 18.58 -20.45
C GLU A 378 -7.61 17.33 -20.96
N GLN A 379 -7.13 16.13 -20.59
CA GLN A 379 -7.78 14.90 -21.03
C GLN A 379 -9.18 14.74 -20.43
N VAL A 380 -9.38 15.13 -19.16
CA VAL A 380 -10.69 15.16 -18.52
C VAL A 380 -11.62 16.14 -19.25
N GLU A 381 -11.15 17.31 -19.64
CA GLU A 381 -11.95 18.28 -20.39
C GLU A 381 -12.37 17.74 -21.77
N ARG A 382 -11.44 17.12 -22.51
CA ARG A 382 -11.75 16.45 -23.79
C ARG A 382 -12.83 15.37 -23.63
N ILE A 383 -12.77 14.59 -22.55
CA ILE A 383 -13.77 13.56 -22.24
C ILE A 383 -15.14 14.20 -21.95
N ILE A 384 -15.17 15.27 -21.15
CA ILE A 384 -16.40 16.01 -20.83
C ILE A 384 -17.06 16.54 -22.10
N GLN A 385 -16.27 17.17 -22.98
CA GLN A 385 -16.76 17.72 -24.25
C GLN A 385 -17.29 16.60 -25.18
N TYR A 386 -16.53 15.52 -25.34
CA TYR A 386 -16.90 14.40 -26.20
C TYR A 386 -18.20 13.70 -25.75
N LEU A 387 -18.38 13.53 -24.44
CA LEU A 387 -19.59 12.92 -23.87
C LEU A 387 -20.71 13.92 -23.57
N ASN A 388 -20.48 15.22 -23.80
CA ASN A 388 -21.39 16.32 -23.46
C ASN A 388 -21.88 16.24 -22.01
N LEU A 389 -20.95 16.04 -21.06
CA LEU A 389 -21.27 15.96 -19.64
C LEU A 389 -21.34 17.36 -19.01
N THR A 390 -22.06 17.45 -17.89
CA THR A 390 -22.13 18.66 -17.04
C THR A 390 -21.74 18.31 -15.59
N PRO A 391 -20.51 17.85 -15.35
CA PRO A 391 -20.07 17.45 -14.01
C PRO A 391 -19.89 18.68 -13.10
N SER A 392 -20.02 18.48 -11.79
CA SER A 392 -19.64 19.49 -10.81
C SER A 392 -18.11 19.68 -10.74
N GLU A 393 -17.65 20.82 -10.22
CA GLU A 393 -16.23 21.09 -10.00
C GLU A 393 -15.56 19.99 -9.15
N ASP A 394 -16.27 19.48 -8.14
CA ASP A 394 -15.83 18.40 -7.28
C ASP A 394 -15.74 17.04 -8.02
N GLN A 395 -16.62 16.77 -8.99
CA GLN A 395 -16.48 15.61 -9.87
C GLN A 395 -15.25 15.71 -10.78
N ILE A 396 -14.99 16.91 -11.32
CA ILE A 396 -13.79 17.18 -12.14
C ILE A 396 -12.53 17.00 -11.30
N ALA A 397 -12.47 17.57 -10.10
CA ALA A 397 -11.33 17.45 -9.20
C ALA A 397 -11.03 15.99 -8.83
N ARG A 398 -12.07 15.19 -8.52
CA ARG A 398 -11.90 13.75 -8.28
C ARG A 398 -11.41 12.99 -9.51
N ALA A 399 -11.92 13.33 -10.69
CA ALA A 399 -11.51 12.67 -11.93
C ALA A 399 -10.04 12.94 -12.26
N ILE A 400 -9.56 14.18 -12.06
CA ILE A 400 -8.15 14.55 -12.21
C ILE A 400 -7.32 13.87 -11.12
N GLY A 401 -7.71 14.00 -9.85
CA GLY A 401 -6.98 13.41 -8.71
C GLY A 401 -6.91 11.87 -8.74
N HIS A 402 -7.86 11.21 -9.40
CA HIS A 402 -7.79 9.76 -9.64
C HIS A 402 -6.56 9.35 -10.47
N VAL A 403 -6.12 10.22 -11.37
CA VAL A 403 -4.99 10.02 -12.27
C VAL A 403 -3.72 10.66 -11.68
N ALA A 404 -3.85 11.85 -11.13
CA ALA A 404 -2.78 12.63 -10.50
C ALA A 404 -2.56 12.20 -9.04
N THR A 405 -1.85 11.09 -8.83
CA THR A 405 -1.18 10.84 -7.53
C THR A 405 0.34 10.75 -7.71
N ALA A 406 0.94 11.93 -7.87
CA ALA A 406 2.22 12.40 -7.29
C ALA A 406 2.13 13.96 -7.20
N PRO A 407 2.82 14.61 -6.24
CA PRO A 407 2.32 15.78 -5.53
C PRO A 407 2.36 17.07 -6.36
N CYS A 408 1.25 17.80 -6.35
CA CYS A 408 1.22 19.22 -6.66
C CYS A 408 0.66 19.94 -5.43
N ASP A 409 1.57 20.60 -4.71
CA ASP A 409 1.38 21.79 -3.86
C ASP A 409 0.17 21.84 -2.92
N ALA A 410 0.40 21.43 -1.67
CA ALA A 410 -0.49 21.66 -0.53
C ALA A 410 -0.40 23.09 0.06
N GLU A 411 -0.05 24.11 -0.74
CA GLU A 411 0.00 25.51 -0.29
C GLU A 411 -0.79 26.43 -1.24
N ALA A 412 -2.12 26.33 -1.24
CA ALA A 412 -2.97 27.39 -1.83
C ALA A 412 -4.41 27.48 -1.31
N VAL A 413 -4.81 26.75 -0.25
CA VAL A 413 -6.16 26.85 0.33
C VAL A 413 -6.08 27.12 1.83
N ALA A 414 -5.42 28.22 2.18
CA ALA A 414 -5.49 28.83 3.50
C ALA A 414 -5.29 30.36 3.38
N ALA A 415 -6.17 30.99 2.61
CA ALA A 415 -6.36 32.44 2.66
C ALA A 415 -7.87 32.73 2.59
N ALA A 416 -8.57 32.34 3.65
CA ALA A 416 -9.85 32.91 4.11
C ALA A 416 -9.96 32.68 5.62
#